data_AF-A0A951UC71-F1
#
_entry.id   AF-A0A951UC71-F1
#
_cell.length_a   1.000
_cell.length_b   1.000
_cell.length_c   1.000
_cell.angle_alpha   90.00
_cell.angle_beta   90.00
_cell.angle_gamma   90.00
#
_symmetry.space_group_name_H-M   'P 1'
#
loop_
_entity.id
_entity.type
_entity.pdbx_description
1 polymer ?
#
loop_
_entity_poly.entity_id
_entity_poly.type
_entity_poly.pdbx_seq_one_letter_code
_entity_poly.pdbx_strand_id
1 'polypeptide(L)'
;MALVKSNFSGMRILVIVRHSFFYNSIHRSFVNNIKMRLPWKINTELAEDSRFSFFFKPIERLGGASDEKISIFTTQEAREDAIRFLQSHLKYQKTASTLNSMNDYVCYASKANSLAIRSNGDIAKCTVALSDERNRIGHLNKDGTVEIDKTLFRLWLKGLQSGNDMELACPYAAMETLVNLSSK
;
A
#
# COMPACT_ATOMS: atom_id res chain seq x y z
N MET A 1 -13.39 17.62 20.85
CA MET A 1 -14.24 16.73 20.03
C MET A 1 -13.34 15.64 19.45
N ALA A 2 -13.32 14.46 20.10
CA ALA A 2 -12.41 13.37 19.80
C ALA A 2 -13.11 12.37 18.86
N LEU A 3 -12.81 12.38 17.57
CA LEU A 3 -13.58 11.60 16.58
C LEU A 3 -12.79 10.60 15.73
N VAL A 4 -11.49 10.34 15.99
CA VAL A 4 -10.74 9.39 15.13
C VAL A 4 -10.06 8.24 15.89
N LYS A 5 -9.69 8.41 17.17
CA LYS A 5 -8.95 7.36 17.90
C LYS A 5 -9.79 6.13 18.29
N SER A 6 -11.11 6.25 18.43
CA SER A 6 -11.97 5.17 18.95
C SER A 6 -12.41 4.12 17.92
N ASN A 7 -12.31 4.38 16.61
CA ASN A 7 -13.02 3.57 15.60
C ASN A 7 -12.27 2.35 15.04
N PHE A 8 -11.02 2.12 15.45
CA PHE A 8 -10.20 1.01 14.91
C PHE A 8 -9.93 -0.08 15.96
N SER A 9 -10.57 -0.05 17.14
CA SER A 9 -10.22 -0.90 18.29
C SER A 9 -10.39 -2.41 18.06
N GLY A 10 -11.04 -2.83 16.97
CA GLY A 10 -11.20 -4.25 16.61
C GLY A 10 -10.72 -4.61 15.19
N MET A 11 -10.14 -3.67 14.45
CA MET A 11 -9.75 -3.91 13.05
C MET A 11 -8.33 -4.48 12.97
N ARG A 12 -8.14 -5.50 12.12
CA ARG A 12 -6.80 -5.96 11.71
C ARG A 12 -6.33 -5.08 10.55
N ILE A 13 -5.13 -4.53 10.69
CA ILE A 13 -4.53 -3.60 9.73
C ILE A 13 -3.31 -4.30 9.11
N LEU A 14 -3.42 -4.63 7.83
CA LEU A 14 -2.28 -5.13 7.05
C LEU A 14 -1.55 -3.94 6.42
N VAL A 15 -0.30 -3.72 6.83
CA VAL A 15 0.58 -2.72 6.26
C VAL A 15 1.51 -3.39 5.26
N ILE A 16 1.34 -3.06 3.98
CA ILE A 16 2.23 -3.49 2.91
C ILE A 16 3.30 -2.43 2.71
N VAL A 17 4.54 -2.75 3.06
CA VAL A 17 5.68 -1.83 2.94
C VAL A 17 6.52 -2.22 1.74
N ARG A 18 6.55 -1.35 0.73
CA ARG A 18 7.50 -1.45 -0.40
C ARG A 18 8.77 -0.68 -0.08
N HIS A 19 9.92 -1.35 -0.08
CA HIS A 19 11.20 -0.74 0.31
C HIS A 19 12.31 -0.96 -0.73
N SER A 20 13.12 0.07 -0.95
CA SER A 20 14.38 -0.06 -1.70
C SER A 20 15.44 -0.67 -0.81
N PHE A 21 15.93 -1.84 -1.18
CA PHE A 21 17.01 -2.51 -0.45
C PHE A 21 18.40 -2.16 -1.01
N PHE A 22 18.44 -1.42 -2.12
CA PHE A 22 19.65 -1.01 -2.81
C PHE A 22 20.03 0.39 -2.33
N TYR A 23 20.96 0.45 -1.39
CA TYR A 23 21.65 1.68 -1.02
C TYR A 23 22.98 1.71 -1.76
N ASN A 24 22.95 2.07 -3.04
CA ASN A 24 24.16 2.33 -3.79
C ASN A 24 24.68 3.71 -3.35
N SER A 25 25.62 3.75 -2.39
CA SER A 25 26.71 4.75 -2.28
C SER A 25 27.35 4.84 -0.88
N ILE A 26 27.00 4.03 0.12
CA ILE A 26 27.49 4.29 1.49
C ILE A 26 28.02 3.02 2.18
N HIS A 27 29.07 3.20 2.98
CA HIS A 27 29.83 2.18 3.71
C HIS A 27 28.96 1.07 4.34
N ARG A 28 29.42 -0.19 4.34
CA ARG A 28 28.66 -1.39 4.75
C ARG A 28 28.00 -1.26 6.14
N SER A 29 28.70 -0.65 7.10
CA SER A 29 28.17 -0.36 8.45
C SER A 29 27.09 0.74 8.46
N PHE A 30 27.15 1.72 7.56
CA PHE A 30 26.11 2.74 7.40
C PHE A 30 24.85 2.16 6.74
N VAL A 31 25.03 1.27 5.76
CA VAL A 31 23.93 0.54 5.13
C VAL A 31 23.23 -0.36 6.13
N ASN A 32 23.96 -1.03 7.03
CA ASN A 32 23.35 -1.81 8.12
C ASN A 32 22.54 -0.92 9.08
N ASN A 33 23.04 0.28 9.43
CA ASN A 33 22.28 1.23 10.25
C ASN A 33 21.00 1.73 9.56
N ILE A 34 21.02 2.00 8.25
CA ILE A 34 19.81 2.38 7.51
C ILE A 34 18.84 1.21 7.38
N LYS A 35 19.35 0.01 7.07
CA LYS A 35 18.54 -1.22 6.98
C LYS A 35 17.80 -1.50 8.30
N MET A 36 18.40 -1.15 9.44
CA MET A 36 17.79 -1.28 10.75
C MET A 36 16.78 -0.18 11.11
N ARG A 37 16.80 0.96 10.41
CA ARG A 37 15.93 2.11 10.73
C ARG A 37 14.45 1.80 10.57
N LEU A 38 14.10 1.06 9.51
CA LEU A 38 12.70 0.70 9.25
C LEU A 38 12.16 -0.31 10.28
N PRO A 39 12.82 -1.47 10.54
CA PRO A 39 12.42 -2.36 11.63
C PRO A 39 12.38 -1.67 12.99
N TRP A 40 13.37 -0.82 13.30
CA TRP A 40 13.40 -0.06 14.55
C TRP A 40 12.19 0.87 14.70
N LYS A 41 11.84 1.65 13.66
CA LYS A 41 10.65 2.51 13.67
C LYS A 41 9.37 1.71 13.84
N ILE A 42 9.22 0.61 13.09
CA ILE A 42 8.06 -0.27 13.23
C ILE A 42 7.96 -0.79 14.67
N ASN A 43 9.08 -1.26 15.24
CA ASN A 43 9.12 -1.80 16.59
C ASN A 43 8.80 -0.80 17.70
N THR A 44 9.14 0.47 17.50
CA THR A 44 8.98 1.53 18.51
C THR A 44 7.65 2.25 18.38
N GLU A 45 7.08 2.32 17.18
CA GLU A 45 5.88 3.11 16.91
C GLU A 45 4.62 2.25 16.71
N LEU A 46 4.74 1.00 16.23
CA LEU A 46 3.60 0.22 15.78
C LEU A 46 3.54 -1.24 16.26
N ALA A 47 4.68 -1.88 16.55
CA ALA A 47 4.72 -3.34 16.75
C ALA A 47 4.05 -3.81 18.05
N GLU A 48 3.90 -2.94 19.06
CA GLU A 48 3.18 -3.27 20.29
C GLU A 48 1.66 -3.32 20.08
N ASP A 49 1.16 -2.71 19.00
CA ASP A 49 -0.25 -2.73 18.67
C ASP A 49 -0.59 -3.97 17.83
N SER A 50 -1.25 -4.93 18.49
CA SER A 50 -1.60 -6.25 17.94
C SER A 50 -2.50 -6.22 16.70
N ARG A 51 -3.08 -5.05 16.38
CA ARG A 51 -3.89 -4.82 15.18
C ARG A 51 -3.03 -4.79 13.92
N PHE A 52 -1.77 -4.37 14.01
CA PHE A 52 -0.89 -4.25 12.86
C PHE A 52 -0.23 -5.58 12.50
N SER A 53 -0.23 -5.89 11.21
CA SER A 53 0.63 -6.90 10.60
C SER A 53 1.40 -6.27 9.45
N PHE A 54 2.63 -6.75 9.22
CA PHE A 54 3.53 -6.15 8.23
C PHE A 54 3.85 -7.15 7.15
N PHE A 55 3.71 -6.72 5.89
CA PHE A 55 4.11 -7.48 4.72
C PHE A 55 5.09 -6.66 3.89
N PHE A 56 6.33 -7.13 3.80
CA PHE A 56 7.38 -6.44 3.05
C PHE A 56 7.40 -6.90 1.60
N LYS A 57 7.51 -5.95 0.68
CA LYS A 57 7.76 -6.19 -0.73
C LYS A 57 8.99 -5.38 -1.17
N PRO A 58 9.88 -5.93 -2.01
CA PRO A 58 10.85 -5.10 -2.70
C PRO A 58 10.14 -4.11 -3.62
N ILE A 59 10.80 -2.99 -3.89
CA ILE A 59 10.42 -2.14 -5.01
C ILE A 59 10.56 -2.90 -6.32
N GLU A 60 9.72 -2.54 -7.27
CA GLU A 60 9.63 -3.13 -8.60
C GLU A 60 9.64 -2.02 -9.64
N ARG A 61 9.98 -2.38 -10.87
CA ARG A 61 9.83 -1.52 -12.03
C ARG A 61 8.37 -1.56 -12.49
N LEU A 62 7.64 -0.48 -12.24
CA LEU A 62 6.18 -0.41 -12.47
C LEU A 62 5.82 0.70 -13.47
N GLY A 63 6.80 1.18 -14.24
CA GLY A 63 6.67 2.25 -15.22
C GLY A 63 7.05 3.64 -14.71
N GLY A 64 7.06 4.62 -15.63
CA GLY A 64 7.45 6.01 -15.38
C GLY A 64 8.83 6.39 -15.92
N ALA A 65 9.10 7.69 -16.01
CA ALA A 65 10.30 8.24 -16.67
C ALA A 65 11.65 7.99 -15.96
N SER A 66 11.66 7.20 -14.88
CA SER A 66 12.88 6.86 -14.14
C SER A 66 12.88 5.40 -13.69
N ASP A 67 11.98 4.59 -14.23
CA ASP A 67 11.79 3.20 -13.85
C ASP A 67 13.05 2.36 -14.14
N GLU A 68 13.71 2.65 -15.26
CA GLU A 68 14.97 2.04 -15.67
C GLU A 68 16.13 2.31 -14.72
N LYS A 69 16.09 3.43 -13.98
CA LYS A 69 17.12 3.84 -13.01
C LYS A 69 16.95 3.14 -11.66
N ILE A 70 15.80 2.50 -11.42
CA ILE A 70 15.54 1.79 -10.18
C ILE A 70 16.34 0.49 -10.17
N SER A 71 17.21 0.36 -9.16
CA SER A 71 17.86 -0.91 -8.84
C SER A 71 16.84 -1.85 -8.20
N ILE A 72 16.67 -3.02 -8.79
CA ILE A 72 15.77 -4.07 -8.33
C ILE A 72 16.54 -5.37 -8.13
N PHE A 73 16.00 -6.27 -7.31
CA PHE A 73 16.53 -7.62 -7.21
C PHE A 73 16.25 -8.37 -8.51
N THR A 74 17.28 -9.00 -9.06
CA THR A 74 17.20 -9.79 -10.29
C THR A 74 16.86 -11.25 -10.04
N THR A 75 17.06 -11.75 -8.82
CA THR A 75 16.77 -13.13 -8.42
C THR A 75 15.71 -13.20 -7.34
N GLN A 76 14.92 -14.27 -7.33
CA GLN A 76 13.89 -14.50 -6.32
C GLN A 76 14.51 -14.72 -4.94
N GLU A 77 15.62 -15.43 -4.87
CA GLU A 77 16.36 -15.73 -3.64
C GLU A 77 16.80 -14.45 -2.93
N ALA A 78 17.36 -13.49 -3.67
CA ALA A 78 17.80 -12.22 -3.10
C ALA A 78 16.63 -11.37 -2.60
N ARG A 79 15.46 -11.44 -3.25
CA ARG A 79 14.23 -10.78 -2.78
C ARG A 79 13.79 -11.35 -1.44
N GLU A 80 13.77 -12.68 -1.36
CA GLU A 80 13.33 -13.37 -0.16
C GLU A 80 14.30 -13.17 1.00
N ASP A 81 15.60 -13.18 0.76
CA ASP A 81 16.62 -12.88 1.78
C ASP A 81 16.44 -11.48 2.36
N ALA A 82 16.16 -10.50 1.50
CA ALA A 82 15.90 -9.14 1.92
C ALA A 82 14.62 -9.00 2.76
N ILE A 83 13.56 -9.72 2.37
CA ILE A 83 12.31 -9.79 3.15
C ILE A 83 12.55 -10.47 4.49
N ARG A 84 13.21 -11.64 4.51
CA ARG A 84 13.57 -12.40 5.71
C ARG A 84 14.39 -11.54 6.66
N PHE A 85 15.34 -10.76 6.14
CA PHE A 85 16.13 -9.83 6.94
C PHE A 85 15.26 -8.80 7.66
N LEU A 86 14.28 -8.16 7.00
CA LEU A 86 13.42 -7.19 7.70
C LEU A 86 12.52 -7.88 8.73
N GLN A 87 11.98 -9.04 8.38
CA GLN A 87 11.08 -9.81 9.24
C GLN A 87 11.77 -10.31 10.51
N SER A 88 13.03 -10.76 10.41
CA SER A 88 13.80 -11.24 11.57
C SER A 88 14.08 -10.17 12.61
N HIS A 89 14.00 -8.88 12.23
CA HIS A 89 14.22 -7.74 13.11
C HIS A 89 12.92 -7.11 13.64
N LEU A 90 11.74 -7.69 13.36
CA LEU A 90 10.48 -7.26 13.97
C LEU A 90 10.25 -7.99 15.30
N LYS A 91 9.88 -7.24 16.36
CA LYS A 91 9.57 -7.79 17.68
C LYS A 91 8.40 -8.79 17.67
N TYR A 92 7.43 -8.57 16.78
CA TYR A 92 6.23 -9.41 16.65
C TYR A 92 6.01 -9.80 15.20
N GLN A 93 6.22 -11.09 14.90
CA GLN A 93 5.97 -11.65 13.57
C GLN A 93 4.54 -12.18 13.49
N LYS A 94 3.58 -11.31 13.18
CA LYS A 94 2.32 -11.78 12.55
C LYS A 94 2.55 -11.78 11.06
N THR A 95 3.15 -12.85 10.56
CA THR A 95 3.35 -13.06 9.12
C THR A 95 1.99 -13.05 8.45
N ALA A 96 1.70 -12.02 7.65
CA ALA A 96 0.53 -12.03 6.80
C ALA A 96 0.74 -13.15 5.78
N SER A 97 -0.12 -14.17 5.83
CA SER A 97 -0.13 -15.25 4.85
C SER A 97 -0.32 -14.68 3.44
N THR A 98 0.33 -15.33 2.48
CA THR A 98 0.21 -15.05 1.05
C THR A 98 -1.26 -14.94 0.65
N LEU A 99 -1.62 -13.81 0.04
CA LEU A 99 -2.93 -13.60 -0.60
C LEU A 99 -3.02 -14.52 -1.82
N ASN A 100 -3.49 -15.75 -1.65
CA ASN A 100 -3.73 -16.71 -2.74
C ASN A 100 -5.15 -17.30 -2.62
N SER A 101 -6.04 -17.00 -3.56
CA SER A 101 -6.45 -17.91 -4.65
C SER A 101 -7.45 -17.18 -5.56
N MET A 102 -7.35 -17.44 -6.87
CA MET A 102 -8.27 -16.95 -7.88
C MET A 102 -9.43 -17.94 -7.99
N ASN A 103 -10.63 -17.48 -7.62
CA ASN A 103 -11.87 -17.87 -8.29
C ASN A 103 -12.93 -16.76 -8.28
N ASP A 104 -12.74 -15.68 -7.50
CA ASP A 104 -13.52 -14.44 -7.61
C ASP A 104 -12.59 -13.24 -7.33
N TYR A 105 -11.79 -12.83 -8.33
CA TYR A 105 -10.79 -11.78 -8.11
C TYR A 105 -11.45 -10.41 -7.91
N VAL A 106 -11.41 -9.91 -6.67
CA VAL A 106 -11.75 -8.52 -6.34
C VAL A 106 -10.47 -7.72 -6.13
N CYS A 107 -10.26 -6.69 -6.94
CA CYS A 107 -9.13 -5.79 -6.78
C CYS A 107 -9.16 -5.13 -5.41
N TYR A 108 -7.99 -4.96 -4.80
CA TYR A 108 -7.89 -4.27 -3.51
C TYR A 108 -8.42 -2.83 -3.61
N ALA A 109 -8.27 -2.16 -4.75
CA ALA A 109 -8.80 -0.82 -4.97
C ALA A 109 -10.34 -0.78 -4.87
N SER A 110 -11.03 -1.89 -5.16
CA SER A 110 -12.48 -2.01 -5.03
C SER A 110 -12.94 -2.20 -3.59
N LYS A 111 -12.05 -2.58 -2.67
CA LYS A 111 -12.40 -2.90 -1.28
C LYS A 111 -12.45 -1.63 -0.44
N ALA A 112 -13.56 -1.39 0.27
CA ALA A 112 -13.73 -0.18 1.10
C ALA A 112 -12.65 -0.04 2.19
N ASN A 113 -12.17 -1.16 2.74
CA ASN A 113 -11.16 -1.22 3.80
C ASN A 113 -9.71 -1.33 3.29
N SER A 114 -9.45 -1.07 2.01
CA SER A 114 -8.10 -1.07 1.44
C SER A 114 -7.73 0.31 0.94
N LEU A 115 -6.72 0.92 1.56
CA LEU A 115 -6.25 2.27 1.25
C LEU A 115 -4.72 2.23 1.12
N ALA A 116 -4.18 3.04 0.22
CA ALA A 116 -2.75 3.30 0.11
C ALA A 116 -2.45 4.70 0.67
N ILE A 117 -1.46 4.81 1.56
CA ILE A 117 -0.98 6.11 2.05
C ILE A 117 0.31 6.42 1.31
N ARG A 118 0.34 7.53 0.58
CA ARG A 118 1.50 8.02 -0.16
C ARG A 118 2.49 8.69 0.77
N SER A 119 3.74 8.81 0.33
CA SER A 119 4.82 9.42 1.11
C SER A 119 4.58 10.89 1.48
N ASN A 120 3.72 11.59 0.74
CA ASN A 120 3.31 12.97 0.99
C ASN A 120 2.06 13.09 1.89
N GLY A 121 1.55 11.97 2.43
CA GLY A 121 0.34 11.94 3.25
C GLY A 121 -0.96 11.77 2.48
N ASP A 122 -0.94 11.85 1.15
CA ASP A 122 -2.15 11.62 0.35
C ASP A 122 -2.66 10.18 0.47
N ILE A 123 -3.97 10.01 0.48
CA ILE A 123 -4.63 8.72 0.53
C ILE A 123 -5.12 8.37 -0.87
N ALA A 124 -4.79 7.16 -1.30
CA ALA A 124 -5.10 6.63 -2.62
C ALA A 124 -5.78 5.27 -2.57
N LYS A 125 -6.41 4.88 -3.69
CA LYS A 125 -7.11 3.60 -3.84
C LYS A 125 -6.32 2.59 -4.65
N CYS A 126 -5.54 3.06 -5.61
CA CYS A 126 -4.83 2.23 -6.57
C CYS A 126 -3.36 2.65 -6.63
N THR A 127 -2.44 1.69 -6.58
CA THR A 127 -1.00 1.96 -6.75
C THR A 127 -0.57 1.97 -8.22
N VAL A 128 -1.47 1.68 -9.15
CA VAL A 128 -1.22 1.70 -10.60
C VAL A 128 -1.60 3.05 -11.20
N ALA A 129 -2.65 3.70 -10.67
CA ALA A 129 -3.17 4.97 -11.16
C ALA A 129 -2.60 6.19 -10.40
N LEU A 130 -1.29 6.21 -10.11
CA LEU A 130 -0.70 7.20 -9.19
C LEU A 130 -0.80 8.66 -9.66
N SER A 131 -0.89 8.88 -10.97
CA SER A 131 -1.01 10.20 -11.60
C SER A 131 -2.47 10.61 -11.86
N ASP A 132 -3.44 9.74 -11.61
CA ASP A 132 -4.85 10.06 -11.81
C ASP A 132 -5.39 10.80 -10.59
N GLU A 133 -5.91 12.02 -10.78
CA GLU A 133 -6.45 12.83 -9.68
C GLU A 133 -7.64 12.16 -8.96
N ARG A 134 -8.43 11.32 -9.65
CA ARG A 134 -9.52 10.55 -9.03
C ARG A 134 -8.99 9.54 -8.03
N ASN A 135 -7.73 9.14 -8.15
CA ASN A 135 -7.06 8.25 -7.21
C ASN A 135 -6.65 8.95 -5.92
N ARG A 136 -6.59 10.28 -5.88
CA ARG A 136 -6.29 11.04 -4.66
C ARG A 136 -7.58 11.29 -3.87
N ILE A 137 -7.98 10.31 -3.07
CA ILE A 137 -9.27 10.30 -2.36
C ILE A 137 -9.26 10.99 -1.00
N GLY A 138 -8.12 11.50 -0.54
CA GLY A 138 -8.01 12.07 0.80
C GLY A 138 -6.58 12.38 1.23
N HIS A 139 -6.42 12.72 2.51
CA HIS A 139 -5.14 13.09 3.10
C HIS A 139 -5.05 12.67 4.58
N LEU A 140 -3.86 12.23 4.99
CA LEU A 140 -3.48 11.98 6.38
C LEU A 140 -2.80 13.23 6.94
N ASN A 141 -3.46 13.89 7.89
CA ASN A 141 -2.97 15.09 8.54
C ASN A 141 -1.83 14.77 9.53
N LYS A 142 -1.04 15.79 9.86
CA LYS A 142 0.10 15.69 10.79
C LYS A 142 -0.31 15.26 12.20
N ASP A 143 -1.55 15.52 12.60
CA ASP A 143 -2.10 15.13 13.89
C ASP A 143 -2.66 13.69 13.91
N GLY A 144 -2.54 12.97 12.79
CA GLY A 144 -3.04 11.61 12.62
C GLY A 144 -4.52 11.53 12.26
N THR A 145 -5.19 12.66 12.05
CA THR A 145 -6.56 12.66 11.50
C THR A 145 -6.55 12.36 10.01
N VAL A 146 -7.64 11.76 9.52
CA VAL A 146 -7.78 11.35 8.12
C VAL A 146 -8.97 12.07 7.53
N GLU A 147 -8.73 12.75 6.42
CA GLU A 147 -9.76 13.39 5.60
C GLU A 147 -9.97 12.56 4.33
N ILE A 148 -11.22 12.25 4.01
CA ILE A 148 -11.59 11.47 2.83
C ILE A 148 -12.65 12.24 2.05
N ASP A 149 -12.38 12.48 0.77
CA ASP A 149 -13.38 12.91 -0.19
C ASP A 149 -14.32 11.73 -0.48
N LYS A 150 -15.53 11.81 0.06
CA LYS A 150 -16.54 10.75 -0.07
C LYS A 150 -17.01 10.57 -1.51
N THR A 151 -16.94 11.61 -2.34
CA THR A 151 -17.35 11.55 -3.74
C THR A 151 -16.34 10.74 -4.52
N LEU A 152 -15.06 11.12 -4.43
CA LEU A 152 -13.97 10.38 -5.07
C LEU A 152 -13.90 8.95 -4.53
N PHE A 153 -13.98 8.76 -3.22
CA PHE A 153 -13.96 7.43 -2.60
C PHE A 153 -15.04 6.51 -3.15
N ARG A 154 -16.28 6.99 -3.31
CA ARG A 154 -17.40 6.19 -3.85
C ARG A 154 -17.17 5.76 -5.29
N LEU A 155 -16.46 6.54 -6.11
CA LEU A 155 -16.15 6.16 -7.49
C LEU A 155 -15.42 4.81 -7.54
N TRP A 156 -14.52 4.56 -6.60
CA TRP A 156 -13.75 3.32 -6.50
C TRP A 156 -14.55 2.14 -5.95
N LEU A 157 -15.71 2.39 -5.33
CA LEU A 157 -16.55 1.36 -4.73
C LEU A 157 -17.77 0.99 -5.59
N LYS A 158 -17.86 1.52 -6.83
CA LYS A 158 -18.97 1.24 -7.73
C LYS A 158 -19.25 -0.25 -7.91
N GLY A 159 -18.20 -1.05 -8.12
CA GLY A 159 -18.34 -2.51 -8.26
C GLY A 159 -19.00 -3.19 -7.05
N LEU A 160 -18.76 -2.69 -5.83
CA LEU A 160 -19.43 -3.22 -4.63
C LEU A 160 -20.92 -2.86 -4.60
N GLN A 161 -21.28 -1.69 -5.14
CA GLN A 161 -22.67 -1.24 -5.21
C GLN A 161 -23.45 -1.92 -6.35
N SER A 162 -22.81 -2.08 -7.51
CA SER A 162 -23.43 -2.63 -8.71
C SER A 162 -23.41 -4.17 -8.75
N GLY A 163 -22.50 -4.80 -8.02
CA GLY A 163 -22.23 -6.23 -8.13
C GLY A 163 -21.59 -6.63 -9.47
N ASN A 164 -21.07 -5.66 -10.23
CA ASN A 164 -20.47 -5.93 -11.53
C ASN A 164 -19.03 -6.47 -11.38
N ASP A 165 -18.79 -7.68 -11.88
CA ASP A 165 -17.50 -8.36 -11.76
C ASP A 165 -16.35 -7.60 -12.42
N MET A 166 -16.58 -6.91 -13.53
CA MET A 166 -15.53 -6.12 -14.20
C MET A 166 -15.15 -4.88 -13.37
N GLU A 167 -16.13 -4.19 -12.79
CA GLU A 167 -15.88 -3.06 -11.87
C GLU A 167 -15.19 -3.53 -10.58
N LEU A 168 -15.54 -4.71 -10.08
CA LEU A 168 -14.89 -5.33 -8.92
C LEU A 168 -13.46 -5.77 -9.23
N ALA A 169 -13.23 -6.30 -10.42
CA ALA A 169 -11.92 -6.76 -10.88
C ALA A 169 -10.97 -5.58 -11.17
N CYS A 170 -11.46 -4.45 -11.71
CA CYS A 170 -10.65 -3.25 -11.87
C CYS A 170 -11.50 -1.96 -11.94
N PRO A 171 -11.62 -1.21 -10.82
CA PRO A 171 -12.43 0.01 -10.79
C PRO A 171 -11.77 1.13 -11.60
N TYR A 172 -10.44 1.13 -11.72
CA TYR A 172 -9.70 2.10 -12.52
C TYR A 172 -10.06 2.01 -14.01
N ALA A 173 -9.98 0.81 -14.59
CA ALA A 173 -10.33 0.59 -15.99
C ALA A 173 -11.81 0.87 -16.26
N ALA A 174 -12.71 0.47 -15.35
CA ALA A 174 -14.14 0.73 -15.48
C ALA A 174 -14.50 2.24 -15.44
N MET A 175 -13.67 3.07 -14.78
CA MET A 175 -13.87 4.52 -14.78
C MET A 175 -13.38 5.20 -16.06
N GLU A 176 -12.44 4.63 -16.81
CA GLU A 176 -12.00 5.15 -18.11
C GLU A 176 -13.03 4.92 -19.21
N THR A 177 -13.74 3.79 -19.19
CA THR A 177 -14.81 3.48 -20.16
C THR A 177 -16.01 4.42 -20.03
N LEU A 178 -16.33 4.92 -18.84
CA LEU A 178 -17.42 5.89 -18.62
C LEU A 178 -17.13 7.28 -19.23
N VAL A 179 -15.87 7.70 -19.28
CA VAL A 179 -15.46 8.98 -19.90
C VAL A 179 -15.58 8.89 -21.43
N ASN A 180 -15.24 7.74 -22.01
CA ASN A 180 -15.32 7.53 -23.46
C ASN A 180 -16.75 7.36 -23.98
N LEU A 181 -17.72 7.03 -23.12
CA LEU A 181 -19.14 6.93 -23.48
C LEU A 181 -19.92 8.25 -23.32
N SER A 182 -19.41 9.19 -22.53
CA SER A 182 -20.00 10.53 -22.35
C SER A 182 -19.45 11.58 -23.33
N SER A 183 -18.50 11.16 -24.17
CA SER A 183 -17.84 11.98 -25.21
C SER A 183 -18.30 11.60 -26.62
N LYS A 184 -19.37 10.81 -26.76
CA LYS A 184 -20.06 10.46 -28.01
C LYS A 184 -21.53 10.83 -27.88
#